data_AF-A0AAU9L5E5-F1
#
_entry.id   AF-A0AAU9L5E5-F1
#
_cell.length_a   1.000
_cell.length_b   1.000
_cell.length_c   1.000
_cell.angle_alpha   90.00
_cell.angle_beta   90.00
_cell.angle_gamma   90.00
#
_symmetry.space_group_name_H-M   'P 1'
#
loop_
_entity.id
_entity.type
_entity.pdbx_description
1 polymer ?
#
loop_
_entity_poly.entity_id
_entity_poly.type
_entity_poly.pdbx_seq_one_letter_code
_entity_poly.pdbx_strand_id
1 'polypeptide(L)'
;MMHRSLLRSGNVFTKRMTPRSSSGVRHFRKSSPIKYTENKEATGLAGIVEADNHVLSVKVLHWTNISLLAAVPLAFVLSPSPLVMPVDLAIGVILPVHAHIGMNNVISDYVPKNVRTLARLGWLGATSLMFLGLLRVNLEGPGITEVVKTIWRESPNKEKLEA
;
A
#
# COMPACT_ATOMS: atom_id res chain seq x y z
N MET A 1 -61.08 21.65 -58.87
CA MET A 1 -59.81 22.39 -59.04
C MET A 1 -58.68 21.45 -58.64
N MET A 2 -58.09 20.75 -59.60
CA MET A 2 -56.81 21.11 -60.25
C MET A 2 -55.58 20.93 -59.34
N HIS A 3 -54.98 19.74 -59.46
CA HIS A 3 -53.59 19.48 -59.80
C HIS A 3 -52.55 20.54 -59.39
N ARG A 4 -51.53 20.13 -58.60
CA ARG A 4 -50.10 20.25 -58.99
C ARG A 4 -49.18 19.62 -57.94
N SER A 5 -48.69 18.44 -58.30
CA SER A 5 -47.32 18.01 -58.06
C SER A 5 -46.34 19.10 -58.52
N LEU A 6 -45.37 19.43 -57.66
CA LEU A 6 -44.09 19.98 -58.09
C LEU A 6 -42.97 19.26 -57.34
N LEU A 7 -42.49 18.21 -58.00
CA LEU A 7 -41.14 17.69 -57.92
C LEU A 7 -40.12 18.84 -57.84
N ARG A 8 -39.43 18.98 -56.71
CA ARG A 8 -38.19 19.75 -56.65
C ARG A 8 -37.02 18.79 -56.77
N SER A 9 -36.60 18.61 -58.02
CA SER A 9 -35.28 18.13 -58.41
C SER A 9 -34.20 19.03 -57.80
N GLY A 10 -33.14 18.41 -57.27
CA GLY A 10 -32.01 19.15 -56.68
C GLY A 10 -30.90 18.26 -56.15
N ASN A 11 -30.09 17.72 -57.07
CA ASN A 11 -28.71 17.24 -56.91
C ASN A 11 -28.36 16.33 -55.73
N VAL A 12 -28.43 15.02 -55.98
CA VAL A 12 -27.59 14.04 -55.29
C VAL A 12 -26.13 14.30 -55.69
N PHE A 13 -25.38 14.98 -54.84
CA PHE A 13 -23.92 15.02 -54.94
C PHE A 13 -23.38 13.62 -54.63
N THR A 14 -23.12 12.85 -55.68
CA THR A 14 -22.40 11.58 -55.59
C THR A 14 -20.96 11.85 -55.15
N LYS A 15 -20.71 11.47 -53.90
CA LYS A 15 -19.44 11.54 -53.18
C LYS A 15 -18.40 10.65 -53.86
N ARG A 16 -17.51 11.21 -54.69
CA ARG A 16 -16.25 10.53 -55.03
C ARG A 16 -15.21 10.86 -53.95
N MET A 17 -15.40 10.29 -52.76
CA MET A 17 -14.32 10.17 -51.79
C MET A 17 -13.34 9.14 -52.35
N THR A 18 -12.19 9.60 -52.82
CA THR A 18 -11.04 8.72 -52.97
C THR A 18 -10.75 8.08 -51.61
N PRO A 19 -10.49 6.77 -51.51
CA PRO A 19 -9.95 6.21 -50.28
C PRO A 19 -8.58 6.82 -50.12
N ARG A 20 -8.48 7.90 -49.33
CA ARG A 20 -7.20 8.31 -48.76
C ARG A 20 -6.77 7.10 -47.96
N SER A 21 -5.76 6.40 -48.45
CA SER A 21 -5.08 5.36 -47.71
C SER A 21 -4.69 5.97 -46.38
N SER A 22 -5.50 5.72 -45.35
CA SER A 22 -5.08 5.92 -43.99
C SER A 22 -4.13 4.78 -43.72
N SER A 23 -2.90 4.89 -44.21
CA SER A 23 -1.74 4.36 -43.51
C SER A 23 -1.69 5.12 -42.19
N GLY A 24 -2.65 4.83 -41.31
CA GLY A 24 -2.68 5.21 -39.93
C GLY A 24 -1.61 4.38 -39.26
N VAL A 25 -0.36 4.67 -39.58
CA VAL A 25 0.72 4.53 -38.61
C VAL A 25 0.16 5.27 -37.41
N ARG A 26 -0.20 4.52 -36.37
CA ARG A 26 -0.61 5.08 -35.10
C ARG A 26 0.57 5.93 -34.68
N HIS A 27 0.54 7.22 -35.00
CA HIS A 27 1.49 8.16 -34.47
C HIS A 27 1.38 7.95 -32.97
N PHE A 28 2.48 7.50 -32.36
CA PHE A 28 2.62 7.46 -30.92
C PHE A 28 2.16 8.84 -30.46
N ARG A 29 0.95 8.89 -29.88
CA ARG A 29 0.33 10.16 -29.55
C ARG A 29 1.30 10.75 -28.55
N LYS A 30 2.03 11.77 -28.98
CA LYS A 30 2.81 12.64 -28.10
C LYS A 30 1.80 13.51 -27.34
N SER A 31 0.72 12.90 -26.83
CA SER A 31 0.06 13.42 -25.65
C SER A 31 1.19 13.58 -24.65
N SER A 32 1.30 14.79 -24.11
CA SER A 32 2.06 15.08 -22.89
C SER A 32 2.18 13.80 -22.07
N PRO A 33 3.40 13.35 -21.72
CA PRO A 33 3.56 12.12 -20.96
C PRO A 33 2.50 12.15 -19.88
N ILE A 34 1.64 11.13 -19.84
CA ILE A 34 0.62 11.03 -18.79
C ILE A 34 1.45 11.15 -17.53
N LYS A 35 1.40 12.33 -16.90
CA LYS A 35 2.20 12.60 -15.72
C LYS A 35 1.57 11.70 -14.69
N TYR A 36 2.16 10.54 -14.46
CA TYR A 36 1.86 9.71 -13.28
C TYR A 36 2.17 10.45 -11.97
N THR A 37 2.60 11.73 -12.06
CA THR A 37 2.95 12.64 -10.97
C THR A 37 1.82 13.62 -10.60
N GLU A 38 0.55 13.39 -10.98
CA GLU A 38 -0.58 14.28 -10.64
C GLU A 38 -1.33 13.84 -9.37
N ASN A 39 -0.82 12.89 -8.60
CA ASN A 39 -1.35 12.71 -7.25
C ASN A 39 -0.80 13.86 -6.40
N LYS A 40 -1.68 14.76 -5.95
CA LYS A 40 -1.32 15.71 -4.91
C LYS A 40 -0.82 14.90 -3.73
N GLU A 41 0.42 15.17 -3.29
CA GLU A 41 0.97 14.53 -2.12
C GLU A 41 0.06 14.83 -0.93
N ALA A 42 -0.45 13.77 -0.32
CA ALA A 42 -1.25 13.90 0.87
C ALA A 42 -0.34 14.32 2.02
N THR A 43 -0.66 15.46 2.66
CA THR A 43 0.11 16.00 3.78
C THR A 43 -0.72 16.03 5.05
N GLY A 44 -0.06 16.20 6.20
CA GLY A 44 -0.72 16.18 7.51
C GLY A 44 -1.43 14.87 7.80
N LEU A 45 -2.63 14.93 8.39
CA LEU A 45 -3.41 13.73 8.75
C LEU A 45 -3.82 12.91 7.52
N ALA A 46 -4.08 13.56 6.39
CA ALA A 46 -4.38 12.86 5.14
C ALA A 46 -3.17 12.05 4.66
N GLY A 47 -1.95 12.54 4.87
CA GLY A 47 -0.71 11.81 4.56
C GLY A 47 -0.49 10.58 5.44
N ILE A 48 -1.02 10.57 6.66
CA ILE A 48 -0.99 9.37 7.51
C ILE A 48 -1.99 8.34 7.00
N VAL A 49 -3.20 8.76 6.64
CA VAL A 49 -4.23 7.85 6.11
C VAL A 49 -3.84 7.32 4.73
N GLU A 50 -3.27 8.17 3.86
CA GLU A 50 -2.80 7.83 2.52
C GLU A 50 -1.28 7.65 2.50
N ALA A 51 -0.80 6.74 3.33
CA ALA A 51 0.63 6.57 3.58
C ALA A 51 1.44 6.18 2.34
N ASP A 52 0.82 5.71 1.25
CA ASP A 52 1.47 5.37 -0.02
C ASP A 52 1.66 6.56 -0.98
N ASN A 53 1.07 7.72 -0.67
CA ASN A 53 0.96 8.85 -1.60
C ASN A 53 1.98 9.99 -1.35
N HIS A 54 3.12 9.71 -0.70
CA HIS A 54 4.14 10.72 -0.39
C HIS A 54 5.56 10.17 -0.57
N VAL A 55 6.47 10.95 -1.16
CA VAL A 55 7.86 10.51 -1.41
C VAL A 55 8.59 10.12 -0.13
N LEU A 56 8.36 10.86 0.96
CA LEU A 56 8.91 10.51 2.27
C LEU A 56 8.44 9.13 2.75
N SER A 57 7.18 8.76 2.54
CA SER A 57 6.69 7.45 2.98
C SER A 57 7.36 6.30 2.25
N VAL A 58 7.63 6.46 0.96
CA VAL A 58 8.40 5.47 0.18
C VAL A 58 9.83 5.34 0.73
N LYS A 59 10.48 6.46 1.07
CA LYS A 59 11.80 6.45 1.71
C LYS A 59 11.76 5.80 3.09
N VAL A 60 10.76 6.13 3.90
CA VAL A 60 10.56 5.53 5.23
C VAL A 60 10.36 4.03 5.10
N LEU A 61 9.52 3.57 4.16
CA LEU A 61 9.32 2.14 3.89
C LEU A 61 10.65 1.46 3.55
N HIS A 62 11.46 2.04 2.67
CA HIS A 62 12.77 1.50 2.33
C HIS A 62 13.70 1.39 3.55
N TRP A 63 13.75 2.43 4.38
CA TRP A 63 14.52 2.40 5.62
C TRP A 63 14.01 1.34 6.59
N THR A 64 12.69 1.18 6.75
CA THR A 64 12.12 0.14 7.60
C THR A 64 12.48 -1.27 7.11
N ASN A 65 12.58 -1.50 5.79
CA ASN A 65 13.03 -2.78 5.24
C ASN A 65 14.46 -3.10 5.68
N ILE A 66 15.37 -2.14 5.51
CA ILE A 66 16.78 -2.29 5.91
C ILE A 66 16.89 -2.46 7.43
N SER A 67 16.13 -1.68 8.19
CA SER A 67 16.13 -1.78 9.65
C SER A 67 15.63 -3.14 10.13
N LEU A 68 14.54 -3.66 9.58
CA LEU A 68 14.03 -4.98 9.94
C LEU A 68 14.97 -6.11 9.51
N LEU A 69 15.60 -5.99 8.34
CA LEU A 69 16.62 -6.92 7.87
C LEU A 69 17.77 -7.08 8.89
N ALA A 70 18.19 -5.98 9.52
CA ALA A 70 19.24 -5.99 10.54
C ALA A 70 18.70 -6.36 11.93
N ALA A 71 17.53 -5.83 12.31
CA ALA A 71 16.98 -5.96 13.66
C ALA A 71 16.54 -7.39 13.98
N VAL A 72 15.95 -8.12 13.02
CA VAL A 72 15.48 -9.49 13.25
C VAL A 72 16.60 -10.47 13.64
N PRO A 73 17.70 -10.61 12.87
CA PRO A 73 18.80 -11.48 13.27
C PRO A 73 19.49 -10.99 14.55
N LEU A 74 19.62 -9.67 14.73
CA LEU A 74 20.19 -9.09 15.94
C LEU A 74 19.37 -9.47 17.18
N ALA A 75 18.04 -9.36 17.11
CA ALA A 75 17.17 -9.71 18.21
C ALA A 75 17.30 -11.20 18.57
N PHE A 76 17.38 -12.06 17.55
CA PHE A 76 17.54 -13.51 17.75
C PHE A 76 18.83 -13.85 18.52
N VAL A 77 19.95 -13.19 18.18
CA VAL A 77 21.25 -13.37 18.81
C VAL A 77 21.27 -12.82 20.23
N LEU A 78 20.67 -11.66 20.47
CA LEU A 78 20.70 -11.02 21.79
C LEU A 78 19.80 -11.72 22.81
N SER A 79 18.68 -12.30 22.39
CA SER A 79 17.77 -12.99 23.32
C SER A 79 18.38 -14.29 23.88
N PRO A 80 18.25 -14.61 25.19
CA PRO A 80 17.39 -13.96 26.19
C PRO A 80 18.08 -12.90 27.08
N SER A 81 19.05 -12.16 26.54
CA SER A 81 19.72 -11.08 27.28
C SER A 81 18.83 -9.86 27.47
N PRO A 82 18.93 -9.12 28.59
CA PRO A 82 18.31 -7.79 28.75
C PRO A 82 18.69 -6.79 27.66
N LEU A 83 19.81 -7.01 26.96
CA LEU A 83 20.24 -6.20 25.82
C LEU A 83 19.27 -6.26 24.62
N VAL A 84 18.35 -7.23 24.58
CA VAL A 84 17.33 -7.33 23.53
C VAL A 84 16.23 -6.26 23.67
N MET A 85 16.00 -5.71 24.87
CA MET A 85 14.87 -4.81 25.13
C MET A 85 14.85 -3.55 24.25
N PRO A 86 15.98 -2.83 24.02
CA PRO A 86 16.01 -1.72 23.06
C PRO A 86 15.70 -2.14 21.62
N VAL A 87 16.10 -3.36 21.22
CA VAL A 87 15.83 -3.90 19.88
C VAL A 87 14.35 -4.24 19.76
N ASP A 88 13.75 -4.84 20.79
CA ASP A 88 12.32 -5.14 20.85
C ASP A 88 11.47 -3.87 20.81
N LEU A 89 11.85 -2.81 21.52
CA LEU A 89 11.20 -1.50 21.42
C LEU A 89 11.29 -0.92 20.00
N ALA A 90 12.46 -0.99 19.37
CA ALA A 90 12.65 -0.51 18.01
C ALA A 90 11.78 -1.30 17.01
N ILE A 91 11.78 -2.64 17.08
CA ILE A 91 10.92 -3.50 16.26
C ILE A 91 9.45 -3.18 16.51
N GLY A 92 9.06 -2.94 17.76
CA GLY A 92 7.70 -2.55 18.15
C GLY A 92 7.18 -1.27 17.49
N VAL A 93 8.07 -0.37 17.04
CA VAL A 93 7.71 0.84 16.26
C VAL A 93 7.86 0.60 14.76
N ILE A 94 9.00 0.04 14.34
CA ILE A 94 9.36 -0.11 12.92
C ILE A 94 8.37 -1.05 12.21
N LEU A 95 7.96 -2.14 12.87
CA LEU A 95 7.09 -3.14 12.28
C LEU A 95 5.68 -2.58 11.97
N PRO A 96 4.98 -1.89 12.89
CA PRO A 96 3.73 -1.20 12.56
C PRO A 96 3.89 -0.17 11.45
N VAL A 97 4.96 0.64 11.44
CA VAL A 97 5.18 1.64 10.39
C VAL A 97 5.35 0.98 9.02
N HIS A 98 6.19 -0.06 8.94
CA HIS A 98 6.38 -0.86 7.74
C HIS A 98 5.06 -1.45 7.23
N ALA A 99 4.30 -2.10 8.11
CA ALA A 99 3.01 -2.69 7.79
C ALA A 99 1.98 -1.63 7.35
N HIS A 100 2.00 -0.44 7.97
CA HIS A 100 1.08 0.64 7.66
C HIS A 100 1.24 1.13 6.22
N ILE A 101 2.47 1.48 5.85
CA ILE A 101 2.79 1.98 4.50
C ILE A 101 2.64 0.85 3.47
N GLY A 102 3.14 -0.35 3.79
CA GLY A 102 3.09 -1.52 2.92
C GLY A 102 1.66 -1.89 2.53
N MET A 103 0.75 -1.99 3.50
CA MET A 103 -0.65 -2.33 3.22
C MET A 103 -1.40 -1.19 2.51
N ASN A 104 -1.03 0.07 2.71
CA ASN A 104 -1.62 1.17 1.94
C ASN A 104 -1.37 1.01 0.43
N ASN A 105 -0.20 0.50 0.02
CA ASN A 105 0.06 0.13 -1.38
C ASN A 105 -0.90 -0.98 -1.85
N VAL A 106 -1.08 -2.03 -1.06
CA VAL A 106 -2.01 -3.14 -1.37
C VAL A 106 -3.45 -2.63 -1.48
N ILE A 107 -3.88 -1.76 -0.57
CA ILE A 107 -5.20 -1.14 -0.61
C ILE A 107 -5.37 -0.31 -1.89
N SER A 108 -4.34 0.42 -2.31
CA SER A 108 -4.37 1.18 -3.56
C SER A 108 -4.51 0.31 -4.81
N ASP A 109 -3.90 -0.88 -4.80
CA ASP A 109 -3.92 -1.82 -5.93
C ASP A 109 -5.25 -2.56 -6.05
N TYR A 110 -5.83 -2.98 -4.92
CA TYR A 110 -6.95 -3.92 -4.93
C TYR A 110 -8.29 -3.37 -4.42
N VAL A 111 -8.30 -2.27 -3.67
CA VAL A 111 -9.55 -1.73 -3.11
C VAL A 111 -10.17 -0.69 -4.06
N PRO A 112 -11.44 -0.87 -4.44
CA PRO A 112 -12.19 0.09 -5.25
C PRO A 112 -12.23 1.49 -4.63
N LYS A 113 -12.13 2.54 -5.46
CA LYS A 113 -11.99 3.94 -5.02
C LYS A 113 -13.10 4.42 -4.08
N ASN A 114 -14.33 3.92 -4.25
CA ASN A 114 -15.49 4.29 -3.44
C ASN A 114 -15.42 3.83 -1.98
N VAL A 115 -14.68 2.76 -1.68
CA VAL A 115 -14.53 2.21 -0.32
C VAL A 115 -13.09 2.31 0.21
N ARG A 116 -12.17 2.83 -0.60
CA ARG A 116 -10.74 2.90 -0.30
C ARG A 116 -10.42 3.68 0.98
N THR A 117 -11.02 4.86 1.16
CA THR A 117 -10.78 5.68 2.35
C THR A 117 -11.22 4.96 3.61
N LEU A 118 -12.37 4.28 3.57
CA LEU A 118 -12.85 3.48 4.71
C LEU A 118 -11.90 2.33 5.03
N ALA A 119 -11.40 1.62 4.00
CA ALA A 119 -10.40 0.56 4.18
C ALA A 119 -9.10 1.09 4.80
N ARG A 120 -8.60 2.25 4.34
CA ARG A 120 -7.40 2.91 4.90
C ARG A 120 -7.59 3.32 6.36
N LEU A 121 -8.76 3.86 6.71
CA LEU A 121 -9.09 4.22 8.10
C LEU A 121 -9.19 2.99 9.00
N GLY A 122 -9.83 1.92 8.53
CA GLY A 122 -9.88 0.64 9.24
C GLY A 122 -8.46 0.08 9.46
N TRP A 123 -7.62 0.16 8.44
CA TRP A 123 -6.22 -0.27 8.53
C TRP A 123 -5.38 0.60 9.47
N LEU A 124 -5.60 1.91 9.48
CA LEU A 124 -4.98 2.82 10.45
C LEU A 124 -5.35 2.40 11.87
N GLY A 125 -6.62 2.09 12.14
CA GLY A 125 -7.07 1.55 13.43
C GLY A 125 -6.36 0.24 13.80
N ALA A 126 -6.28 -0.71 12.85
CA ALA A 126 -5.57 -1.98 13.06
C ALA A 126 -4.07 -1.76 13.36
N THR A 127 -3.43 -0.83 12.65
CA THR A 127 -2.03 -0.44 12.87
C THR A 127 -1.83 0.17 14.26
N SER A 128 -2.74 1.05 14.69
CA SER A 128 -2.68 1.65 16.03
C SER A 128 -2.83 0.60 17.13
N LEU A 129 -3.76 -0.34 16.97
CA LEU A 129 -3.92 -1.46 17.90
C LEU A 129 -2.68 -2.36 17.93
N MET A 130 -2.09 -2.66 16.76
CA MET A 130 -0.82 -3.39 16.67
C MET A 130 0.29 -2.67 17.43
N PHE A 131 0.47 -1.37 17.21
CA PHE A 131 1.48 -0.58 17.90
C PHE A 131 1.30 -0.60 19.42
N LEU A 132 0.09 -0.35 19.90
CA LEU A 132 -0.21 -0.37 21.35
C LEU A 132 -0.01 -1.76 21.95
N GLY A 133 -0.42 -2.82 21.25
CA GLY A 133 -0.22 -4.20 21.68
C GLY A 133 1.26 -4.57 21.79
N LEU A 134 2.07 -4.22 20.77
CA LEU A 134 3.51 -4.47 20.79
C LEU A 134 4.22 -3.65 21.86
N LEU A 135 3.84 -2.38 22.04
CA LEU A 135 4.36 -1.53 23.11
C LEU A 135 4.05 -2.14 24.49
N ARG A 136 2.81 -2.61 24.70
CA ARG A 136 2.38 -3.25 25.95
C ARG A 136 3.14 -4.55 26.24
N VAL A 137 3.44 -5.36 25.21
CA VAL A 137 4.25 -6.58 25.33
C VAL A 137 5.70 -6.27 25.69
N ASN A 138 6.26 -5.17 25.18
CA ASN A 138 7.63 -4.77 25.46
C ASN A 138 7.81 -4.13 26.84
N LEU A 139 6.81 -3.36 27.31
CA LEU A 139 6.92 -2.62 28.57
C LEU A 139 6.54 -3.44 29.81
N GLU A 140 5.48 -4.24 29.72
CA GLU A 140 4.97 -5.00 30.87
C GLU A 140 4.84 -6.50 30.56
N GLY A 141 5.46 -6.95 29.47
CA GLY A 141 5.62 -8.37 29.13
C GLY A 141 7.10 -8.74 28.95
N PRO A 142 7.39 -9.96 28.48
CA PRO A 142 8.75 -10.46 28.30
C PRO A 142 9.48 -9.88 27.07
N GLY A 143 8.81 -9.07 26.24
CA GLY A 143 9.35 -8.56 24.97
C GLY A 143 8.97 -9.42 23.77
N ILE A 144 8.86 -8.79 22.60
CA ILE A 144 8.43 -9.44 21.34
C ILE A 144 9.31 -10.65 21.03
N THR A 145 10.63 -10.53 21.17
CA THR A 145 11.56 -11.60 20.77
C THR A 145 11.46 -12.81 21.68
N GLU A 146 11.30 -12.61 22.99
CA GLU A 146 11.07 -13.73 23.91
C GLU A 146 9.73 -14.39 23.64
N VAL A 147 8.65 -13.62 23.43
CA VAL A 147 7.34 -14.20 23.06
C VAL A 147 7.49 -15.09 21.84
N VAL A 148 8.16 -14.60 20.79
CA VAL A 148 8.42 -15.40 19.59
C VAL A 148 9.22 -16.65 19.94
N LYS A 149 10.37 -16.54 20.60
CA LYS A 149 11.23 -17.71 20.88
C LYS A 149 10.60 -18.72 21.84
N THR A 150 9.71 -18.31 22.74
CA THR A 150 8.97 -19.24 23.60
C THR A 150 8.08 -20.20 22.81
N ILE A 151 7.59 -19.82 21.63
CA ILE A 151 6.83 -20.72 20.74
C ILE A 151 7.71 -21.87 20.23
N TRP A 152 9.02 -21.65 20.10
CA TRP A 152 9.99 -22.67 19.62
C TRP A 152 10.72 -23.42 20.72
N ARG A 153 10.57 -23.03 22.00
CA ARG A 153 11.17 -23.75 23.14
C ARG A 153 10.20 -24.82 23.64
N GLU A 154 10.74 -25.89 24.22
CA GLU A 154 9.87 -26.86 24.89
C GLU A 154 9.10 -26.21 26.04
N SER A 155 7.88 -26.67 26.27
CA SER A 155 7.07 -26.17 27.37
C SER A 155 7.76 -26.49 28.69
N PRO A 156 7.94 -25.50 29.59
CA PRO A 156 8.51 -25.75 30.93
C PRO A 156 7.64 -26.69 31.78
N ASN A 157 6.41 -27.00 31.34
CA ASN A 157 5.53 -27.96 32.00
C ASN A 157 5.78 -29.41 31.57
N LYS A 158 6.55 -29.67 30.51
CA LYS A 158 6.87 -31.04 30.06
C LYS A 158 7.75 -31.77 31.09
N GLU A 159 8.79 -31.11 31.59
CA GLU A 159 9.68 -31.67 32.63
C GLU A 159 8.94 -31.99 33.93
N LYS A 160 7.89 -31.22 34.27
CA LYS A 160 7.08 -31.46 35.48
C LYS A 160 6.13 -32.65 35.38
N LEU A 161 5.86 -33.15 34.17
CA LEU A 161 5.02 -34.32 33.93
C LEU A 161 5.85 -35.61 33.87
N GLU A 162 7.16 -35.49 33.63
CA GLU A 162 8.10 -36.59 33.51
C GLU A 162 8.87 -36.86 34.84
N ALA A 163 8.72 -36.00 35.85
CA ALA A 163 9.27 -36.12 37.20
C ALA A 163 8.22 -36.59 38.21
#